data_AF-A0A7V2SS06-F1
#
_entry.id   AF-A0A7V2SS06-F1
#
_cell.length_a   1.000
_cell.length_b   1.000
_cell.length_c   1.000
_cell.angle_alpha   90.00
_cell.angle_beta   90.00
_cell.angle_gamma   90.00
#
_symmetry.space_group_name_H-M   'P 1'
#
loop_
_entity.id
_entity.type
_entity.pdbx_description
1 polymer ?
#
loop_
_entity_poly.entity_id
_entity_poly.type
_entity_poly.pdbx_seq_one_letter_code
_entity_poly.pdbx_strand_id
1 'polypeptide(L)'
;MQFYNTRMEITTYQISEAVDFRDYSRGKQYFLASKVISYKTHNINAYEINIHSKVKGSYQASYSQNINIKPKLLNDVITIDGHCSCPVGYNCKHVVAACFQYQYDQTHSPSKVVDNWINKLISDKSIVDTITTNNSSEFFLYRLFETRTRDELKIYQSRILNNGNVGRGSKVTMYAFTYTHMDIMDRHDKQVMHIVSDLKDDHYYYRFKGTIGYLLIKALINTGRCFYKTSKQALQLNPEILTPNYKWTKIDNNYKKLSFDLPIKNHHIVNTRPLMVIDTDHHQVYQLHNAFSLDTLK
;
A
#
# COMPACT_ATOMS: atom_id res chain seq x y z
N MET A 1 -33.28 -9.44 20.18
CA MET A 1 -32.10 -8.68 20.68
C MET A 1 -30.87 -9.56 20.45
N GLN A 2 -30.31 -9.54 19.24
CA GLN A 2 -29.11 -10.31 18.90
C GLN A 2 -27.90 -9.45 19.26
N PHE A 3 -27.21 -9.78 20.35
CA PHE A 3 -25.87 -9.27 20.58
C PHE A 3 -24.96 -9.90 19.52
N TYR A 4 -24.57 -9.12 18.51
CA TYR A 4 -23.46 -9.50 17.66
C TYR A 4 -22.25 -9.65 18.58
N ASN A 5 -21.77 -10.88 18.73
CA ASN A 5 -20.60 -11.21 19.53
C ASN A 5 -19.36 -10.77 18.72
N THR A 6 -19.10 -9.47 18.68
CA THR A 6 -18.02 -8.89 17.90
C THR A 6 -16.71 -9.23 18.59
N ARG A 7 -16.04 -10.26 18.06
CA ARG A 7 -14.70 -10.65 18.46
C ARG A 7 -13.75 -9.48 18.19
N MET A 8 -12.89 -9.17 19.15
CA MET A 8 -11.87 -8.14 19.01
C MET A 8 -10.93 -8.46 17.83
N GLU A 9 -10.65 -7.46 17.00
CA GLU A 9 -9.71 -7.55 15.89
C GLU A 9 -8.51 -6.62 16.12
N ILE A 10 -7.31 -7.12 15.82
CA ILE A 10 -6.09 -6.34 15.94
C ILE A 10 -5.70 -5.76 14.59
N THR A 11 -5.32 -4.50 14.59
CA THR A 11 -4.89 -3.76 13.40
C THR A 11 -3.37 -3.62 13.37
N THR A 12 -2.84 -3.41 12.17
CA THR A 12 -1.41 -3.14 11.97
C THR A 12 -0.95 -1.88 12.72
N TYR A 13 -1.83 -0.89 12.85
CA TYR A 13 -1.60 0.33 13.62
C TYR A 13 -1.40 0.03 15.12
N GLN A 14 -2.27 -0.78 15.72
CA GLN A 14 -2.16 -1.13 17.14
C GLN A 14 -0.89 -1.93 17.43
N ILE A 15 -0.43 -2.76 16.48
CA ILE A 15 0.86 -3.45 16.59
C ILE A 15 2.02 -2.45 16.56
N SER A 16 1.97 -1.42 15.69
CA SER A 16 3.04 -0.42 15.63
C SER A 16 3.08 0.53 16.83
N GLU A 17 1.94 0.84 17.45
CA GLU A 17 1.89 1.70 18.63
C GLU A 17 2.44 1.01 19.89
N ALA A 18 2.43 -0.32 19.92
CA ALA A 18 2.85 -1.10 21.09
C ALA A 18 4.38 -1.26 21.23
N VAL A 19 5.14 -0.95 20.18
CA VAL A 19 6.57 -1.29 20.05
C VAL A 19 7.36 -0.16 19.40
N ASP A 20 8.68 -0.09 19.61
CA ASP A 20 9.50 0.85 18.85
C ASP A 20 9.63 0.47 17.37
N PHE A 21 9.96 1.45 16.52
CA PHE A 21 10.04 1.26 15.07
C PHE A 21 11.04 0.17 14.64
N ARG A 22 12.17 0.02 15.35
CA ARG A 22 13.22 -0.94 14.99
C ARG A 22 12.76 -2.36 15.27
N ASP A 23 12.10 -2.60 16.39
CA ASP A 23 11.52 -3.90 16.72
C ASP A 23 10.27 -4.21 15.90
N TYR A 24 9.46 -3.20 15.55
CA TYR A 24 8.36 -3.35 14.58
C TYR A 24 8.84 -3.86 13.22
N SER A 25 9.80 -3.16 12.61
CA SER A 25 10.34 -3.50 11.28
C SER A 25 10.93 -4.91 11.28
N ARG A 26 11.79 -5.22 12.26
CA ARG A 26 12.39 -6.56 12.38
C ARG A 26 11.34 -7.65 12.65
N GLY A 27 10.29 -7.33 13.39
CA GLY A 27 9.19 -8.26 13.66
C GLY A 27 8.39 -8.59 12.40
N LYS A 28 8.07 -7.56 11.59
CA LYS A 28 7.46 -7.75 10.26
C LYS A 28 8.32 -8.65 9.37
N GLN A 29 9.63 -8.42 9.32
CA GLN A 29 10.56 -9.28 8.57
C GLN A 29 10.55 -10.73 9.07
N TYR A 30 10.46 -10.96 10.38
CA TYR A 30 10.40 -12.32 10.94
C TYR A 30 9.13 -13.06 10.55
N PHE A 31 7.98 -12.37 10.57
CA PHE A 31 6.73 -12.91 10.08
C PHE A 31 6.82 -13.26 8.58
N LEU A 32 7.27 -12.33 7.73
CA LEU A 32 7.39 -12.54 6.28
C LEU A 32 8.37 -13.67 5.92
N ALA A 33 9.41 -13.87 6.73
CA ALA A 33 10.35 -14.97 6.58
C ALA A 33 9.87 -16.30 7.20
N SER A 34 8.58 -16.41 7.55
CA SER A 34 7.94 -17.59 8.16
C SER A 34 8.68 -18.11 9.39
N LYS A 35 9.19 -17.20 10.24
CA LYS A 35 9.93 -17.57 11.46
C LYS A 35 9.04 -17.84 12.67
N VAL A 36 7.74 -17.64 12.55
CA VAL A 36 6.76 -18.02 13.58
C VAL A 36 6.55 -19.53 13.48
N ILE A 37 7.05 -20.27 14.47
CA ILE A 37 7.04 -21.74 14.46
C ILE A 37 5.64 -22.25 14.80
N SER A 38 5.00 -21.62 15.77
CA SER A 38 3.66 -21.97 16.22
C SER A 38 3.07 -20.85 17.05
N TYR A 39 1.76 -20.70 17.04
CA TYR A 39 1.04 -19.97 18.07
C TYR A 39 -0.28 -20.65 18.42
N LYS A 40 -0.79 -20.36 19.61
CA LYS A 40 -2.10 -20.76 20.11
C LYS A 40 -2.76 -19.55 20.74
N THR A 41 -4.07 -19.47 20.58
CA THR A 41 -4.88 -18.41 21.15
C THR A 41 -5.77 -18.96 22.26
N HIS A 42 -5.87 -18.21 23.35
CA HIS A 42 -6.75 -18.49 24.48
C HIS A 42 -7.62 -17.26 24.76
N ASN A 43 -8.77 -17.48 25.41
CA ASN A 43 -9.68 -16.43 25.89
C ASN A 43 -10.07 -15.39 24.84
N ILE A 44 -10.43 -15.83 23.63
CA ILE A 44 -10.74 -14.89 22.55
C ILE A 44 -12.18 -14.36 22.69
N ASN A 45 -12.33 -13.12 23.14
CA ASN A 45 -13.63 -12.47 23.27
C ASN A 45 -13.49 -10.95 23.00
N ALA A 46 -14.53 -10.17 23.32
CA ALA A 46 -14.54 -8.72 23.14
C ALA A 46 -13.61 -7.96 24.11
N TYR A 47 -13.12 -8.61 25.17
CA TYR A 47 -12.40 -7.99 26.29
C TYR A 47 -10.94 -8.46 26.41
N GLU A 48 -10.60 -9.64 25.92
CA GLU A 48 -9.20 -10.04 25.81
C GLU A 48 -8.93 -10.99 24.64
N ILE A 49 -7.65 -11.05 24.24
CA ILE A 49 -7.07 -12.11 23.42
C ILE A 49 -5.71 -12.44 24.04
N ASN A 50 -5.50 -13.72 24.38
CA ASN A 50 -4.19 -14.20 24.80
C ASN A 50 -3.55 -15.02 23.69
N ILE A 51 -2.31 -14.69 23.32
CA ILE A 51 -1.53 -15.40 22.32
C ILE A 51 -0.29 -15.99 22.98
N HIS A 52 -0.17 -17.30 22.91
CA HIS A 52 1.04 -18.03 23.27
C HIS A 52 1.75 -18.47 22.00
N SER A 53 2.99 -18.08 21.78
CA SER A 53 3.70 -18.39 20.54
C SER A 53 5.16 -18.79 20.75
N LYS A 54 5.73 -19.40 19.71
CA LYS A 54 7.16 -19.68 19.58
C LYS A 54 7.66 -19.12 18.25
N VAL A 55 8.69 -18.30 18.32
CA VAL A 55 9.30 -17.66 17.15
C VAL A 55 10.79 -17.98 17.13
N LYS A 56 11.33 -18.32 15.96
CA LYS A 56 12.75 -18.65 15.76
C LYS A 56 13.63 -17.47 16.18
N GLY A 57 14.67 -17.75 16.96
CA GLY A 57 15.59 -16.74 17.47
C GLY A 57 16.88 -16.62 16.64
N SER A 58 17.63 -15.53 16.86
CA SER A 58 19.00 -15.38 16.34
C SER A 58 20.06 -16.05 17.20
N TYR A 59 19.87 -16.10 18.53
CA TYR A 59 20.85 -16.62 19.48
C TYR A 59 20.42 -17.95 20.13
N GLN A 60 19.12 -18.23 20.13
CA GLN A 60 18.54 -19.51 20.54
C GLN A 60 17.64 -20.04 19.44
N ALA A 61 17.43 -21.36 19.41
CA ALA A 61 16.60 -22.02 18.40
C ALA A 61 15.19 -21.40 18.31
N SER A 62 14.58 -21.06 19.45
CA SER A 62 13.29 -20.35 19.50
C SER A 62 13.12 -19.60 20.82
N TYR A 63 12.35 -18.52 20.79
CA TYR A 63 11.86 -17.83 21.98
C TYR A 63 10.35 -18.01 22.11
N SER A 64 9.85 -18.11 23.34
CA SER A 64 8.41 -18.16 23.63
C SER A 64 7.87 -16.78 23.98
N GLN A 65 6.67 -16.46 23.49
CA GLN A 65 5.96 -15.23 23.81
C GLN A 65 4.62 -15.54 24.48
N ASN A 66 4.26 -14.73 25.47
CA ASN A 66 2.92 -14.62 26.01
C ASN A 66 2.45 -13.17 25.80
N ILE A 67 1.39 -12.99 25.04
CA ILE A 67 0.91 -11.69 24.58
C ILE A 67 -0.54 -11.55 25.02
N ASN A 68 -0.82 -10.50 25.77
CA ASN A 68 -2.15 -10.14 26.20
C ASN A 68 -2.61 -8.89 25.44
N ILE A 69 -3.82 -8.96 24.89
CA ILE A 69 -4.41 -7.90 24.08
C ILE A 69 -5.76 -7.53 24.69
N LYS A 70 -5.95 -6.26 25.05
CA LYS A 70 -7.16 -5.77 25.75
C LYS A 70 -7.65 -4.42 25.20
N PRO A 71 -8.95 -4.11 25.29
CA PRO A 71 -9.45 -2.80 24.92
C PRO A 71 -9.19 -1.82 26.06
N LYS A 72 -8.80 -0.59 25.72
CA LYS A 72 -8.70 0.52 26.66
C LYS A 72 -10.09 1.13 26.82
N LEU A 73 -10.58 1.17 28.05
CA LEU A 73 -11.97 1.52 28.43
C LEU A 73 -12.48 2.89 27.92
N LEU A 74 -11.61 3.78 27.42
CA LEU A 74 -11.97 5.17 27.12
C LEU A 74 -12.02 5.53 25.62
N ASN A 75 -11.33 4.81 24.71
CA ASN A 75 -11.10 5.32 23.35
C ASN A 75 -11.11 4.25 22.21
N ASP A 76 -11.64 3.04 22.41
CA ASP A 76 -11.55 1.92 21.44
C ASP A 76 -10.10 1.57 20.99
N VAL A 77 -9.11 2.05 21.73
CA VAL A 77 -7.69 1.73 21.52
C VAL A 77 -7.39 0.40 22.18
N ILE A 78 -6.77 -0.53 21.46
CA ILE A 78 -6.33 -1.81 22.01
C ILE A 78 -4.90 -1.68 22.54
N THR A 79 -4.62 -2.26 23.71
CA THR A 79 -3.28 -2.42 24.27
C THR A 79 -2.72 -3.80 23.94
N ILE A 80 -1.42 -3.87 23.65
CA ILE A 80 -0.70 -5.12 23.39
C ILE A 80 0.47 -5.20 24.37
N ASP A 81 0.36 -6.14 25.30
CA ASP A 81 1.36 -6.38 26.34
C ASP A 81 1.99 -7.77 26.13
N GLY A 82 3.21 -7.78 25.57
CA GLY A 82 3.91 -9.00 25.18
C GLY A 82 5.17 -9.24 25.99
N HIS A 83 5.22 -10.36 26.69
CA HIS A 83 6.44 -10.88 27.30
C HIS A 83 7.06 -11.97 26.43
N CYS A 84 8.37 -11.92 26.28
CA CYS A 84 9.17 -12.79 25.44
C CYS A 84 10.37 -13.32 26.22
N SER A 85 10.71 -14.60 26.02
CA SER A 85 11.89 -15.21 26.64
C SER A 85 13.24 -14.77 26.03
N CYS A 86 13.24 -13.77 25.14
CA CYS A 86 14.47 -13.26 24.54
C CYS A 86 15.15 -12.21 25.44
N PRO A 87 16.42 -11.85 25.19
CA PRO A 87 17.13 -10.85 26.00
C PRO A 87 16.49 -9.46 26.05
N VAL A 88 15.64 -9.12 25.07
CA VAL A 88 14.89 -7.84 25.06
C VAL A 88 13.70 -7.89 26.02
N GLY A 89 13.13 -9.08 26.25
CA GLY A 89 12.07 -9.29 27.24
C GLY A 89 10.69 -8.80 26.81
N TYR A 90 10.49 -7.49 26.71
CA TYR A 90 9.17 -6.89 26.53
C TYR A 90 8.96 -6.39 25.09
N ASN A 91 7.79 -6.64 24.51
CA ASN A 91 7.31 -6.09 23.23
C ASN A 91 8.34 -6.08 22.08
N CYS A 92 9.22 -7.08 22.07
CA CYS A 92 10.28 -7.19 21.08
C CYS A 92 9.74 -7.63 19.70
N LYS A 93 10.61 -7.62 18.68
CA LYS A 93 10.32 -8.17 17.34
C LYS A 93 9.62 -9.54 17.28
N HIS A 94 9.84 -10.43 18.25
CA HIS A 94 9.17 -11.74 18.26
C HIS A 94 7.68 -11.62 18.63
N VAL A 95 7.32 -10.68 19.53
CA VAL A 95 5.94 -10.36 19.86
C VAL A 95 5.22 -9.81 18.63
N VAL A 96 5.87 -8.88 17.94
CA VAL A 96 5.36 -8.30 16.68
C VAL A 96 5.10 -9.38 15.63
N ALA A 97 6.06 -10.30 15.41
CA ALA A 97 5.91 -11.39 14.45
C ALA A 97 4.72 -12.30 14.77
N ALA A 98 4.52 -12.62 16.05
CA ALA A 98 3.39 -13.42 16.51
C ALA A 98 2.03 -12.71 16.32
N CYS A 99 1.97 -11.40 16.58
CA CYS A 99 0.78 -10.60 16.32
C CYS A 99 0.43 -10.57 14.82
N PHE A 100 1.41 -10.41 13.94
CA PHE A 100 1.19 -10.48 12.49
C PHE A 100 0.71 -11.87 12.04
N GLN A 101 1.26 -12.95 12.59
CA GLN A 101 0.79 -14.30 12.29
C GLN A 101 -0.68 -14.48 12.68
N TYR A 102 -1.06 -14.07 13.89
CA TYR A 102 -2.45 -14.10 14.32
C TYR A 102 -3.35 -13.29 13.38
N GLN A 103 -2.98 -12.05 13.04
CA GLN A 103 -3.75 -11.20 12.13
C GLN A 103 -3.90 -11.83 10.74
N TYR A 104 -2.83 -12.43 10.22
CA TYR A 104 -2.84 -13.13 8.93
C TYR A 104 -3.82 -14.29 8.93
N ASP A 105 -3.77 -15.16 9.93
CA ASP A 105 -4.65 -16.34 10.00
C ASP A 105 -6.13 -15.96 10.23
N GLN A 106 -6.38 -14.85 10.92
CA GLN A 106 -7.73 -14.28 11.09
C GLN A 106 -8.33 -13.74 9.78
N THR A 107 -7.48 -13.29 8.85
CA THR A 107 -7.87 -12.71 7.55
C THR A 107 -7.83 -13.75 6.42
N HIS A 108 -7.00 -14.80 6.56
CA HIS A 108 -6.74 -15.82 5.53
C HIS A 108 -7.42 -17.18 5.80
N SER A 109 -8.42 -17.22 6.68
CA SER A 109 -9.31 -18.39 6.79
C SER A 109 -10.06 -18.63 5.47
N PRO A 110 -10.11 -19.85 4.89
CA PRO A 110 -10.65 -20.11 3.55
C PRO A 110 -12.06 -19.59 3.30
N SER A 111 -12.95 -19.65 4.32
CA SER A 111 -14.29 -19.05 4.23
C SER A 111 -14.19 -17.52 4.18
N LYS A 112 -13.42 -16.88 5.06
CA LYS A 112 -13.32 -15.42 5.13
C LYS A 112 -12.65 -14.79 3.91
N VAL A 113 -11.71 -15.46 3.25
CA VAL A 113 -11.08 -14.92 2.01
C VAL A 113 -12.11 -14.86 0.88
N VAL A 114 -12.89 -15.94 0.72
CA VAL A 114 -13.95 -16.02 -0.29
C VAL A 114 -15.09 -15.09 0.10
N ASP A 115 -15.53 -15.08 1.36
CA ASP A 115 -16.60 -14.22 1.85
C ASP A 115 -16.21 -12.75 1.78
N ASN A 116 -14.96 -12.36 2.11
CA ASN A 116 -14.52 -10.97 1.96
C ASN A 116 -14.36 -10.57 0.50
N TRP A 117 -13.87 -11.46 -0.37
CA TRP A 117 -13.76 -11.16 -1.80
C TRP A 117 -15.15 -11.08 -2.46
N ILE A 118 -16.07 -12.00 -2.13
CA ILE A 118 -17.46 -12.00 -2.59
C ILE A 118 -18.21 -10.80 -2.01
N ASN A 119 -18.10 -10.52 -0.71
CA ASN A 119 -18.74 -9.34 -0.11
C ASN A 119 -18.19 -8.06 -0.71
N LYS A 120 -16.89 -7.99 -1.06
CA LYS A 120 -16.29 -6.84 -1.74
C LYS A 120 -16.81 -6.68 -3.17
N LEU A 121 -17.02 -7.78 -3.89
CA LEU A 121 -17.65 -7.79 -5.23
C LEU A 121 -19.14 -7.50 -5.21
N ILE A 122 -19.86 -7.93 -4.18
CA ILE A 122 -21.30 -7.67 -3.99
C ILE A 122 -21.51 -6.24 -3.49
N SER A 123 -20.67 -5.75 -2.57
CA SER A 123 -20.73 -4.36 -2.08
C SER A 123 -20.39 -3.33 -3.16
N ASP A 124 -19.58 -3.71 -4.17
CA ASP A 124 -19.32 -2.86 -5.34
C ASP A 124 -20.55 -2.65 -6.23
N LYS A 125 -21.62 -3.46 -6.07
CA LYS A 125 -22.91 -3.28 -6.77
C LYS A 125 -23.99 -2.59 -5.94
N SER A 126 -23.80 -2.37 -4.64
CA SER A 126 -24.86 -1.85 -3.76
C SER A 126 -24.35 -0.82 -2.74
N ILE A 127 -23.54 0.15 -3.19
CA ILE A 127 -23.41 1.43 -2.50
C ILE A 127 -23.91 2.50 -3.45
N VAL A 128 -25.21 2.45 -3.69
CA VAL A 128 -26.01 3.65 -3.90
C VAL A 128 -26.37 4.13 -2.50
N ASP A 129 -26.01 5.38 -2.21
CA ASP A 129 -26.42 6.18 -1.06
C ASP A 129 -25.93 5.78 0.34
N THR A 130 -24.71 6.21 0.66
CA THR A 130 -24.55 7.25 1.70
C THR A 130 -23.31 8.06 1.36
N ILE A 131 -23.46 9.04 0.48
CA ILE A 131 -22.53 10.16 0.43
C ILE A 131 -22.77 10.92 1.73
N THR A 132 -22.05 10.58 2.80
CA THR A 132 -21.71 11.61 3.77
C THR A 132 -20.87 12.60 2.98
N THR A 133 -21.51 13.67 2.56
CA THR A 133 -20.85 14.90 2.13
C THR A 133 -20.08 15.38 3.35
N ASN A 134 -18.87 14.85 3.54
CA ASN A 134 -17.90 15.52 4.39
C ASN A 134 -17.69 16.87 3.70
N ASN A 135 -18.23 17.91 4.31
CA ASN A 135 -18.04 19.33 3.98
C ASN A 135 -16.57 19.78 4.11
N SER A 136 -15.63 18.83 4.11
CA SER A 136 -14.22 19.10 3.92
C SER A 136 -14.06 19.69 2.53
N SER A 137 -13.80 21.00 2.46
CA SER A 137 -13.31 21.65 1.24
C SER A 137 -11.95 21.09 0.77
N GLU A 138 -11.37 20.18 1.54
CA GLU A 138 -10.03 19.65 1.37
C GLU A 138 -10.03 18.20 0.87
N PHE A 139 -9.04 17.87 0.05
CA PHE A 139 -8.88 16.59 -0.61
C PHE A 139 -7.40 16.30 -0.91
N PHE A 140 -7.08 15.05 -1.20
CA PHE A 140 -5.73 14.66 -1.62
C PHE A 140 -5.43 14.92 -3.10
N LEU A 141 -4.22 15.42 -3.36
CA LEU A 141 -3.63 15.56 -4.69
C LEU A 141 -2.34 14.76 -4.76
N TYR A 142 -2.14 14.06 -5.88
CA TYR A 142 -1.01 13.18 -6.10
C TYR A 142 -0.11 13.73 -7.21
N ARG A 143 1.21 13.76 -6.97
CA ARG A 143 2.20 14.14 -8.00
C ARG A 143 3.20 13.01 -8.22
N LEU A 144 3.31 12.62 -9.48
CA LEU A 144 4.30 11.66 -9.96
C LEU A 144 5.55 12.39 -10.45
N PHE A 145 6.73 11.93 -10.00
CA PHE A 145 8.05 12.33 -10.52
C PHE A 145 8.35 13.84 -10.44
N GLU A 146 7.87 14.54 -9.40
CA GLU A 146 8.04 16.00 -9.27
C GLU A 146 9.52 16.42 -9.19
N THR A 147 10.39 15.58 -8.62
CA THR A 147 11.84 15.82 -8.56
C THR A 147 12.62 14.91 -9.52
N ARG A 148 13.95 14.89 -9.39
CA ARG A 148 14.86 14.13 -10.27
C ARG A 148 14.88 12.61 -10.01
N THR A 149 14.24 12.11 -8.96
CA THR A 149 14.24 10.67 -8.65
C THR A 149 13.25 9.92 -9.54
N ARG A 150 13.66 8.75 -10.05
CA ARG A 150 12.93 8.00 -11.08
C ARG A 150 11.64 7.30 -10.61
N ASP A 151 11.26 7.44 -9.34
CA ASP A 151 10.18 6.67 -8.72
C ASP A 151 9.46 7.44 -7.59
N GLU A 152 9.17 8.72 -7.78
CA GLU A 152 8.64 9.56 -6.70
C GLU A 152 7.11 9.70 -6.74
N LEU A 153 6.46 9.40 -5.61
CA LEU A 153 5.09 9.81 -5.30
C LEU A 153 5.13 10.91 -4.22
N LYS A 154 4.53 12.06 -4.50
CA LYS A 154 4.22 13.06 -3.48
C LYS A 154 2.72 13.21 -3.31
N ILE A 155 2.31 13.41 -2.06
CA ILE A 155 0.92 13.58 -1.66
C ILE A 155 0.79 14.97 -1.05
N TYR A 156 -0.25 15.68 -1.46
CA TYR A 156 -0.60 17.00 -0.95
C TYR A 156 -2.04 16.99 -0.47
N GLN A 157 -2.31 17.63 0.65
CA GLN A 157 -3.67 18.01 1.05
C GLN A 157 -3.95 19.38 0.46
N SER A 158 -4.96 19.47 -0.39
CA SER A 158 -5.32 20.69 -1.11
C SER A 158 -6.80 20.99 -0.95
N ARG A 159 -7.23 22.14 -1.46
CA ARG A 159 -8.61 22.60 -1.48
C ARG A 159 -8.91 23.33 -2.78
N ILE A 160 -10.19 23.42 -3.15
CA ILE A 160 -10.60 24.31 -4.23
C ILE A 160 -10.52 25.75 -3.73
N LEU A 161 -9.83 26.61 -4.46
CA LEU A 161 -9.75 28.05 -4.19
C LEU A 161 -11.03 28.75 -4.67
N ASN A 162 -11.30 29.94 -4.17
CA ASN A 162 -12.49 30.74 -4.53
C ASN A 162 -12.60 31.02 -6.05
N ASN A 163 -11.50 30.93 -6.80
CA ASN A 163 -11.47 31.08 -8.25
C ASN A 163 -11.70 29.76 -9.02
N GLY A 164 -12.09 28.68 -8.34
CA GLY A 164 -12.31 27.35 -8.92
C GLY A 164 -11.04 26.54 -9.20
N ASN A 165 -9.84 27.12 -9.03
CA ASN A 165 -8.59 26.40 -9.25
C ASN A 165 -8.23 25.53 -8.03
N VAL A 166 -7.50 24.44 -8.30
CA VAL A 166 -6.93 23.60 -7.24
C VAL A 166 -5.77 24.33 -6.58
N GLY A 167 -5.81 24.49 -5.25
CA GLY A 167 -4.72 25.06 -4.47
C GLY A 167 -3.43 24.23 -4.59
N ARG A 168 -2.29 24.83 -4.26
CA ARG A 168 -1.00 24.10 -4.22
C ARG A 168 -1.00 22.99 -3.17
N GLY A 169 -1.74 23.21 -2.08
CA GLY A 169 -1.83 22.29 -0.95
C GLY A 169 -0.56 22.23 -0.10
N SER A 170 -0.68 21.60 1.06
CA SER A 170 0.42 21.30 1.97
C SER A 170 0.90 19.87 1.73
N LYS A 171 2.23 19.67 1.72
CA LYS A 171 2.80 18.32 1.54
C LYS A 171 2.43 17.45 2.73
N VAL A 172 1.89 16.27 2.45
CA VAL A 172 1.48 15.28 3.44
C VAL A 172 2.51 14.16 3.48
N THR A 173 2.94 13.78 4.69
CA THR A 173 3.83 12.64 4.86
C THR A 173 3.09 11.35 4.61
N MET A 174 3.81 10.30 4.24
CA MET A 174 3.20 9.00 4.02
C MET A 174 2.47 8.46 5.26
N TYR A 175 3.06 8.66 6.43
CA TYR A 175 2.43 8.32 7.71
C TYR A 175 1.11 9.06 7.88
N ALA A 176 1.10 10.38 7.68
CA ALA A 176 -0.08 11.21 7.83
C ALA A 176 -1.17 10.85 6.81
N PHE A 177 -0.79 10.51 5.57
CA PHE A 177 -1.72 9.98 4.57
C PHE A 177 -2.33 8.66 5.03
N THR A 178 -1.52 7.70 5.50
CA THR A 178 -2.06 6.38 5.87
C THR A 178 -2.81 6.33 7.21
N TYR A 179 -2.62 7.31 8.11
CA TYR A 179 -3.07 7.18 9.50
C TYR A 179 -3.84 8.37 10.09
N THR A 180 -3.73 9.60 9.57
CA THR A 180 -4.24 10.79 10.30
C THR A 180 -5.28 11.63 9.56
N HIS A 181 -5.61 11.31 8.30
CA HIS A 181 -6.46 12.14 7.43
C HIS A 181 -7.61 11.34 6.79
N MET A 182 -8.22 10.41 7.55
CA MET A 182 -9.26 9.53 7.01
C MET A 182 -10.56 10.25 6.66
N ASP A 183 -10.79 11.41 7.27
CA ASP A 183 -11.96 12.28 7.11
C ASP A 183 -12.03 12.98 5.75
N ILE A 184 -10.88 13.23 5.12
CA ILE A 184 -10.79 13.89 3.80
C ILE A 184 -10.61 12.91 2.63
N MET A 185 -10.59 11.59 2.90
CA MET A 185 -10.41 10.55 1.89
C MET A 185 -11.73 10.13 1.24
N ASP A 186 -11.77 10.17 -0.09
CA ASP A 186 -12.82 9.47 -0.84
C ASP A 186 -12.52 7.97 -1.00
N ARG A 187 -13.42 7.24 -1.69
CA ARG A 187 -13.25 5.80 -1.95
C ARG A 187 -11.99 5.48 -2.76
N HIS A 188 -11.57 6.36 -3.67
CA HIS A 188 -10.40 6.16 -4.52
C HIS A 188 -9.12 6.42 -3.72
N ASP A 189 -9.12 7.41 -2.82
CA ASP A 189 -8.02 7.66 -1.88
C ASP A 189 -7.80 6.46 -0.96
N LYS A 190 -8.88 5.83 -0.47
CA LYS A 190 -8.80 4.60 0.33
C LYS A 190 -8.16 3.45 -0.47
N GLN A 191 -8.49 3.29 -1.76
CA GLN A 191 -7.84 2.29 -2.62
C GLN A 191 -6.34 2.55 -2.77
N VAL A 192 -5.94 3.81 -2.99
CA VAL A 192 -4.52 4.20 -3.02
C VAL A 192 -3.84 3.91 -1.70
N MET A 193 -4.47 4.30 -0.58
CA MET A 193 -3.96 4.08 0.78
C MET A 193 -3.68 2.60 1.05
N HIS A 194 -4.60 1.70 0.69
CA HIS A 194 -4.40 0.25 0.87
C HIS A 194 -3.21 -0.28 0.05
N ILE A 195 -3.09 0.08 -1.22
CA ILE A 195 -1.96 -0.37 -2.05
C ILE A 195 -0.64 0.15 -1.46
N VAL A 196 -0.64 1.41 -1.04
CA VAL A 196 0.54 2.09 -0.48
C VAL A 196 0.93 1.54 0.89
N SER A 197 -0.04 1.20 1.76
CA SER A 197 0.23 0.59 3.06
C SER A 197 0.87 -0.79 2.93
N ASP A 198 0.44 -1.55 1.93
CA ASP A 198 0.92 -2.91 1.68
C ASP A 198 2.30 -2.92 1.02
N LEU A 199 2.64 -1.84 0.30
CA LEU A 199 3.93 -1.62 -0.36
C LEU A 199 5.08 -1.13 0.53
N LYS A 200 4.84 -0.91 1.84
CA LYS A 200 5.87 -0.36 2.75
C LYS A 200 7.05 -1.32 2.92
N ASP A 201 8.15 -1.00 2.24
CA ASP A 201 9.51 -1.42 2.56
C ASP A 201 10.14 -0.44 3.60
N ASP A 202 11.16 -0.88 4.32
CA ASP A 202 11.78 -0.25 5.50
C ASP A 202 12.31 1.18 5.28
N HIS A 203 12.34 1.65 4.02
CA HIS A 203 12.89 2.95 3.64
C HIS A 203 11.89 3.93 3.03
N TYR A 204 10.58 3.65 3.05
CA TYR A 204 9.54 4.56 2.52
C TYR A 204 9.72 4.99 1.05
N TYR A 205 10.57 4.30 0.29
CA TYR A 205 10.76 4.54 -1.14
C TYR A 205 9.85 3.60 -1.93
N TYR A 206 8.81 4.15 -2.54
CA TYR A 206 8.02 3.44 -3.54
C TYR A 206 8.85 3.32 -4.81
N ARG A 207 8.78 2.15 -5.45
CA ARG A 207 9.22 2.01 -6.84
C ARG A 207 8.00 1.76 -7.69
N PHE A 208 7.79 2.57 -8.73
CA PHE A 208 6.74 2.31 -9.71
C PHE A 208 7.22 1.20 -10.66
N LYS A 209 7.43 0.01 -10.10
CA LYS A 209 7.96 -1.15 -10.82
C LYS A 209 7.00 -2.32 -10.78
N GLY A 210 6.97 -3.08 -11.87
CA GLY A 210 6.24 -4.33 -11.95
C GLY A 210 4.73 -4.16 -11.83
N THR A 211 4.05 -5.25 -11.46
CA THR A 211 2.58 -5.31 -11.40
C THR A 211 2.03 -4.38 -10.33
N ILE A 212 2.70 -4.24 -9.19
CA ILE A 212 2.18 -3.39 -8.12
C ILE A 212 2.34 -1.91 -8.49
N GLY A 213 3.45 -1.51 -9.13
CA GLY A 213 3.60 -0.16 -9.69
C GLY A 213 2.51 0.18 -10.71
N TYR A 214 2.14 -0.79 -11.57
CA TYR A 214 1.03 -0.64 -12.52
C TYR A 214 -0.30 -0.38 -11.79
N LEU A 215 -0.62 -1.21 -10.78
CA LEU A 215 -1.87 -1.06 -10.01
C LEU A 215 -1.93 0.26 -9.24
N LEU A 216 -0.80 0.68 -8.64
CA LEU A 216 -0.72 1.94 -7.91
C LEU A 216 -0.95 3.14 -8.83
N ILE A 217 -0.27 3.20 -9.99
CA ILE A 217 -0.46 4.30 -10.93
C ILE A 217 -1.90 4.33 -11.45
N LYS A 218 -2.48 3.17 -11.76
CA LYS A 218 -3.88 3.09 -12.19
C LYS A 218 -4.84 3.61 -11.11
N ALA A 219 -4.64 3.20 -9.85
CA ALA A 219 -5.46 3.66 -8.73
C ALA A 219 -5.31 5.18 -8.51
N LEU A 220 -4.09 5.71 -8.58
CA LEU A 220 -3.82 7.15 -8.48
C LEU A 220 -4.52 7.93 -9.59
N ILE A 221 -4.44 7.49 -10.85
CA ILE A 221 -5.10 8.18 -11.98
C ILE A 221 -6.63 8.16 -11.83
N ASN A 222 -7.19 7.05 -11.35
CA ASN A 222 -8.63 6.91 -11.13
C ASN A 222 -9.19 7.87 -10.06
N THR A 223 -8.35 8.49 -9.23
CA THR A 223 -8.78 9.57 -8.32
C THR A 223 -9.19 10.84 -9.06
N GLY A 224 -8.83 10.98 -10.34
CA GLY A 224 -8.96 12.22 -11.11
C GLY A 224 -8.02 13.35 -10.64
N ARG A 225 -7.15 13.08 -9.66
CA ARG A 225 -6.34 14.07 -8.94
C ARG A 225 -4.84 13.73 -8.96
N CYS A 226 -4.39 12.95 -9.94
CA CYS A 226 -3.00 12.57 -10.13
C CYS A 226 -2.35 13.36 -11.27
N PHE A 227 -1.22 14.02 -11.02
CA PHE A 227 -0.56 14.92 -11.95
C PHE A 227 0.88 14.45 -12.23
N TYR A 228 1.35 14.66 -13.45
CA TYR A 228 2.76 14.46 -13.79
C TYR A 228 3.55 15.74 -13.51
N LYS A 229 4.62 15.63 -12.73
CA LYS A 229 5.48 16.76 -12.32
C LYS A 229 4.66 17.94 -11.82
N THR A 230 4.92 19.13 -12.35
CA THR A 230 4.25 20.40 -12.03
C THR A 230 3.09 20.70 -12.98
N SER A 231 2.61 19.72 -13.76
CA SER A 231 1.46 19.94 -14.63
C SER A 231 0.23 20.40 -13.85
N LYS A 232 -0.58 21.22 -14.54
CA LYS A 232 -1.88 21.73 -14.09
C LYS A 232 -3.04 20.81 -14.47
N GLN A 233 -2.83 19.86 -15.37
CA GLN A 233 -3.85 18.92 -15.82
C GLN A 233 -3.58 17.52 -15.25
N ALA A 234 -4.63 16.90 -14.73
CA ALA A 234 -4.56 15.55 -14.21
C ALA A 234 -4.34 14.55 -15.36
N LEU A 235 -3.57 13.50 -15.05
CA LEU A 235 -3.38 12.37 -15.93
C LEU A 235 -4.70 11.63 -16.13
N GLN A 236 -4.87 11.06 -17.32
CA GLN A 236 -6.00 10.21 -17.66
C GLN A 236 -5.49 8.90 -18.27
N LEU A 237 -6.17 7.80 -17.96
CA LEU A 237 -5.86 6.52 -18.61
C LEU A 237 -6.43 6.54 -20.02
N ASN A 238 -5.58 6.21 -20.99
CA ASN A 238 -6.02 5.96 -22.34
C ASN A 238 -6.25 4.45 -22.52
N PRO A 239 -7.42 4.01 -23.02
CA PRO A 239 -7.70 2.60 -23.27
C PRO A 239 -6.88 2.00 -24.43
N GLU A 240 -6.33 2.85 -25.30
CA GLU A 240 -5.49 2.40 -26.41
C GLU A 240 -4.14 1.84 -25.90
N ILE A 241 -3.68 0.79 -26.57
CA ILE A 241 -2.38 0.19 -26.32
C ILE A 241 -1.40 0.73 -27.37
N LEU A 242 -0.37 1.45 -26.91
CA LEU A 242 0.67 1.95 -27.78
C LEU A 242 1.54 0.81 -28.29
N THR A 243 1.72 0.75 -29.60
CA THR A 243 2.65 -0.20 -30.22
C THR A 243 3.93 0.52 -30.65
N PRO A 244 5.09 0.16 -30.11
CA PRO A 244 6.37 0.74 -30.53
C PRO A 244 6.74 0.26 -31.94
N ASN A 245 7.35 1.15 -32.71
CA ASN A 245 7.91 0.84 -34.02
C ASN A 245 9.36 0.38 -33.86
N TYR A 246 9.63 -0.89 -34.13
CA TYR A 246 10.96 -1.47 -33.99
C TYR A 246 11.79 -1.31 -35.27
N LYS A 247 13.05 -0.92 -35.12
CA LYS A 247 14.02 -0.79 -36.21
C LYS A 247 15.34 -1.43 -35.81
N TRP A 248 15.85 -2.31 -36.66
CA TRP A 248 17.22 -2.81 -36.55
C TRP A 248 18.16 -1.89 -37.32
N THR A 249 19.18 -1.38 -36.64
CA THR A 249 20.25 -0.57 -37.25
C THR A 249 21.58 -1.31 -37.15
N LYS A 250 22.31 -1.39 -38.26
CA LYS A 250 23.63 -2.03 -38.29
C LYS A 250 24.63 -1.08 -37.63
N ILE A 251 25.33 -1.54 -36.59
CA ILE A 251 26.42 -0.77 -35.96
C ILE A 251 27.72 -1.04 -36.73
N ASP A 252 28.01 -2.32 -37.00
CA ASP A 252 29.12 -2.77 -37.83
C ASP A 252 28.84 -4.15 -38.46
N ASN A 253 29.84 -4.83 -39.01
CA ASN A 253 29.66 -6.13 -39.68
C ASN A 253 29.13 -7.26 -38.80
N ASN A 254 29.31 -7.18 -37.48
CA ASN A 254 28.92 -8.26 -36.56
C ASN A 254 27.80 -7.86 -35.60
N TYR A 255 27.55 -6.56 -35.40
CA TYR A 255 26.57 -6.07 -34.44
C TYR A 255 25.40 -5.30 -35.10
N LYS A 256 24.18 -5.64 -34.66
CA LYS A 256 22.95 -4.91 -34.96
C LYS A 256 22.35 -4.39 -33.65
N LYS A 257 21.85 -3.16 -33.65
CA LYS A 257 21.11 -2.54 -32.55
C LYS A 257 19.63 -2.59 -32.85
N LEU A 258 18.83 -3.12 -31.94
CA LEU A 258 17.39 -2.91 -31.95
C LEU A 258 17.08 -1.59 -31.27
N SER A 259 16.50 -0.65 -32.00
CA SER A 259 15.90 0.57 -31.46
C SER A 259 14.39 0.51 -31.63
N PHE A 260 13.67 1.25 -30.80
CA PHE A 260 12.24 1.47 -30.99
C PHE A 260 11.91 2.94 -30.93
N ASP A 261 10.93 3.34 -31.72
CA ASP A 261 10.33 4.67 -31.71
C ASP A 261 8.90 4.55 -31.19
N LEU A 262 8.46 5.50 -30.37
CA LEU A 262 7.05 5.63 -29.98
C LEU A 262 6.36 6.68 -30.85
N PRO A 263 5.07 6.53 -31.15
CA PRO A 263 4.29 7.57 -31.85
C PRO A 263 4.03 8.81 -30.97
N ILE A 264 4.71 8.93 -29.82
CA ILE A 264 4.60 10.03 -28.87
C ILE A 264 5.97 10.68 -28.69
N LYS A 265 6.06 11.97 -28.99
CA LYS A 265 7.31 12.72 -28.97
C LYS A 265 7.83 12.94 -27.55
N ASN A 266 7.04 13.60 -26.71
CA ASN A 266 7.40 13.88 -25.32
C ASN A 266 6.73 12.87 -24.41
N HIS A 267 7.51 11.90 -23.93
CA HIS A 267 6.97 10.81 -23.13
C HIS A 267 7.88 10.45 -21.95
N HIS A 268 7.29 9.80 -20.96
CA HIS A 268 8.01 9.17 -19.86
C HIS A 268 7.59 7.70 -19.73
N ILE A 269 8.55 6.79 -19.88
CA ILE A 269 8.31 5.34 -19.72
C ILE A 269 8.45 4.98 -18.24
N VAL A 270 7.41 4.34 -17.69
CA VAL A 270 7.41 3.80 -16.34
C VAL A 270 7.60 2.28 -16.40
N ASN A 271 8.52 1.74 -15.59
CA ASN A 271 8.91 0.33 -15.59
C ASN A 271 7.90 -0.59 -14.87
N THR A 272 6.62 -0.41 -15.15
CA THR A 272 5.53 -1.22 -14.62
C THR A 272 5.34 -2.51 -15.45
N ARG A 273 4.46 -3.40 -15.00
CA ARG A 273 4.01 -4.56 -15.79
C ARG A 273 2.46 -4.59 -15.84
N PRO A 274 1.84 -4.38 -17.02
CA PRO A 274 2.45 -3.99 -18.30
C PRO A 274 3.16 -2.64 -18.23
N LEU A 275 4.08 -2.36 -19.16
CA LEU A 275 4.77 -1.06 -19.23
C LEU A 275 3.76 0.06 -19.47
N MET A 276 3.99 1.20 -18.83
CA MET A 276 3.18 2.40 -19.00
C MET A 276 4.01 3.50 -19.65
N VAL A 277 3.37 4.29 -20.50
CA VAL A 277 3.94 5.48 -21.12
C VAL A 277 3.05 6.66 -20.78
N ILE A 278 3.63 7.67 -20.14
CA ILE A 278 2.97 8.94 -19.89
C ILE A 278 3.27 9.87 -21.06
N ASP A 279 2.26 10.23 -21.82
CA ASP A 279 2.28 11.33 -22.77
C ASP A 279 2.23 12.64 -21.99
N THR A 280 3.33 13.38 -22.01
CA THR A 280 3.45 14.59 -21.20
C THR A 280 2.81 15.81 -21.85
N ASP A 281 2.52 15.75 -23.16
CA ASP A 281 1.87 16.84 -23.89
C ASP A 281 0.35 16.76 -23.72
N HIS A 282 -0.21 15.54 -23.78
CA HIS A 282 -1.66 15.32 -23.74
C HIS A 282 -2.17 14.83 -22.37
N HIS A 283 -1.29 14.60 -21.40
CA HIS A 283 -1.63 14.09 -20.06
C HIS A 283 -2.33 12.73 -20.08
N GLN A 284 -2.01 11.92 -21.09
CA GLN A 284 -2.57 10.58 -21.27
C GLN A 284 -1.57 9.53 -20.83
N VAL A 285 -2.05 8.46 -20.23
CA VAL A 285 -1.23 7.32 -19.80
C VAL A 285 -1.70 6.09 -20.55
N TYR A 286 -0.80 5.56 -21.35
CA TYR A 286 -1.03 4.41 -22.20
C TYR A 286 -0.35 3.18 -21.63
N GLN A 287 -0.93 2.01 -21.91
CA GLN A 287 -0.16 0.78 -21.85
C GLN A 287 0.70 0.67 -23.09
N LEU A 288 1.93 0.19 -22.94
CA LEU A 288 2.80 -0.12 -24.07
C LEU A 288 2.70 -1.62 -24.38
N HIS A 289 2.27 -1.94 -25.59
CA HIS A 289 2.40 -3.27 -26.15
C HIS A 289 3.88 -3.60 -26.23
N ASN A 290 4.34 -4.56 -25.42
CA ASN A 290 5.70 -5.06 -25.51
C ASN A 290 5.69 -6.57 -25.76
N ALA A 291 6.58 -7.02 -26.64
CA ALA A 291 6.93 -8.44 -26.77
C ALA A 291 8.12 -8.81 -25.84
N PHE A 292 8.68 -7.83 -25.11
CA PHE A 292 9.94 -7.96 -24.38
C PHE A 292 9.86 -7.34 -22.98
N SER A 293 10.44 -8.01 -21.99
CA SER A 293 10.64 -7.45 -20.65
C SER A 293 11.76 -6.41 -20.66
N LEU A 294 11.67 -5.32 -19.88
CA LEU A 294 12.82 -4.42 -19.68
C LEU A 294 14.01 -5.14 -19.02
N ASP A 295 13.79 -6.26 -18.34
CA ASP A 295 14.88 -7.09 -17.80
C ASP A 295 15.64 -7.86 -18.90
N THR A 296 15.04 -8.06 -20.08
CA THR A 296 15.67 -8.67 -21.27
C THR A 296 16.37 -7.66 -22.18
N LEU A 297 16.24 -6.35 -21.92
CA LEU A 297 16.82 -5.26 -22.71
C LEU A 297 18.06 -4.63 -22.03
N LYS A 298 18.70 -5.34 -21.09
CA LYS A 298 19.95 -4.91 -20.45
C LYS A 298 21.14 -5.07 -21.40
#